data_AF-A0AAV2EUR6-F1
#
_entry.id   AF-A0AAV2EUR6-F1
#
_cell.length_a   1.000
_cell.length_b   1.000
_cell.length_c   1.000
_cell.angle_alpha   90.00
_cell.angle_beta   90.00
_cell.angle_gamma   90.00
#
_symmetry.space_group_name_H-M   'P 1'
#
loop_
_entity.id
_entity.type
_entity.pdbx_description
1 polymer ?
#
loop_
_entity_poly.entity_id
_entity_poly.type
_entity_poly.pdbx_seq_one_letter_code
_entity_poly.pdbx_strand_id
1 'polypeptide(L)'
;MANSSSTNLESTQDFPPFLRIYKNGINPVAIAYDALKWVASHSDGGGPEQWLNDHADCSSVFLVGNSAGANIVHRVAIRKRFWKLDCPTSTEGLDDPYLNPAFDPDMARLGCSKVLGMLAGKDLLRERGKYYCELLKASEWEGKICSFINN
;
A
#
# COMPACT_ATOMS: atom_id res chain seq x y z
N MET A 1 -29.70 -9.93 -8.89
CA MET A 1 -29.51 -8.47 -9.01
C MET A 1 -28.65 -8.03 -7.83
N ALA A 2 -27.32 -7.97 -8.02
CA ALA A 2 -26.41 -7.57 -6.97
C ALA A 2 -26.45 -6.05 -6.87
N ASN A 3 -26.85 -5.53 -5.71
CA ASN A 3 -26.86 -4.11 -5.42
C ASN A 3 -25.42 -3.72 -5.07
N SER A 4 -24.67 -3.23 -6.06
CA SER A 4 -23.34 -2.66 -5.82
C SER A 4 -23.52 -1.36 -5.03
N SER A 5 -23.36 -1.41 -3.72
CA SER A 5 -23.23 -0.22 -2.88
C SER A 5 -21.94 0.47 -3.31
N SER A 6 -22.06 1.45 -4.20
CA SER A 6 -21.01 2.38 -4.57
C SER A 6 -20.58 3.12 -3.30
N THR A 7 -19.45 2.71 -2.73
CA THR A 7 -18.76 3.50 -1.73
C THR A 7 -18.39 4.83 -2.37
N ASN A 8 -18.95 5.93 -1.86
CA ASN A 8 -18.57 7.27 -2.28
C ASN A 8 -17.07 7.43 -2.03
N LEU A 9 -16.29 7.38 -3.11
CA LEU A 9 -14.86 7.68 -3.10
C LEU A 9 -14.75 9.21 -3.02
N GLU A 10 -14.27 9.73 -1.89
CA GLU A 10 -14.16 11.17 -1.62
C GLU A 10 -13.21 11.88 -2.58
N SER A 11 -13.48 13.16 -2.86
CA SER A 11 -12.85 13.99 -3.89
C SER A 11 -11.48 14.55 -3.50
N THR A 12 -10.45 14.32 -4.31
CA THR A 12 -9.11 14.94 -4.21
C THR A 12 -9.01 16.40 -4.71
N GLN A 13 -10.10 17.18 -4.75
CA GLN A 13 -10.05 18.58 -5.25
C GLN A 13 -9.12 19.48 -4.42
N ASP A 14 -8.87 19.11 -3.17
CA ASP A 14 -8.07 19.83 -2.20
C ASP A 14 -6.56 19.54 -2.26
N PHE A 15 -6.10 18.66 -3.17
CA PHE A 15 -4.68 18.33 -3.28
C PHE A 15 -3.89 19.37 -4.08
N PRO A 16 -2.62 19.64 -3.69
CA PRO A 16 -1.74 20.51 -4.47
C PRO A 16 -1.52 19.94 -5.88
N PRO A 17 -1.30 20.77 -6.92
CA PRO A 17 -1.32 20.34 -8.31
C PRO A 17 -0.42 19.15 -8.67
N PHE A 18 0.72 18.99 -7.99
CA PHE A 18 1.64 17.88 -8.23
C PHE A 18 1.13 16.53 -7.66
N LEU A 19 0.17 16.55 -6.73
CA LEU A 19 -0.56 15.38 -6.23
C LEU A 19 -1.89 15.17 -6.98
N ARG A 20 -2.27 16.05 -7.91
CA ARG A 20 -3.43 15.86 -8.81
C ARG A 20 -3.18 14.85 -9.93
N ILE A 21 -2.09 14.08 -9.85
CA ILE A 21 -1.82 12.91 -10.71
C ILE A 21 -2.91 11.82 -10.57
N TYR A 22 -3.76 11.89 -9.55
CA TYR A 22 -4.90 11.00 -9.36
C TYR A 22 -6.15 11.55 -10.04
N LYS A 23 -6.47 10.99 -11.21
CA LYS A 23 -7.62 11.37 -12.03
C LYS A 23 -8.92 11.33 -11.20
N ASN A 24 -9.73 12.39 -11.31
CA ASN A 24 -11.10 12.49 -10.76
C ASN A 24 -11.26 12.40 -9.24
N GLY A 25 -10.25 12.71 -8.45
CA GLY A 25 -10.50 12.75 -7.02
C GLY A 25 -10.19 11.46 -6.28
N ILE A 26 -9.72 10.39 -6.93
CA ILE A 26 -9.77 9.07 -6.33
C ILE A 26 -8.44 8.71 -5.65
N ASN A 27 -8.48 8.39 -4.35
CA ASN A 27 -7.33 7.92 -3.59
C ASN A 27 -6.89 6.52 -4.06
N PRO A 28 -5.67 6.35 -4.63
CA PRO A 28 -5.21 5.07 -5.15
C PRO A 28 -5.00 4.00 -4.07
N VAL A 29 -4.70 4.41 -2.84
CA VAL A 29 -4.58 3.47 -1.71
C VAL A 29 -5.94 2.89 -1.34
N ALA A 30 -6.98 3.72 -1.36
CA ALA A 30 -8.36 3.26 -1.13
C ALA A 30 -8.78 2.25 -2.20
N ILE A 31 -8.52 2.54 -3.49
CA ILE A 31 -8.78 1.59 -4.59
C ILE A 31 -8.02 0.27 -4.38
N ALA A 32 -6.73 0.35 -4.04
CA ALA A 32 -5.90 -0.84 -3.82
C ALA A 32 -6.40 -1.68 -2.63
N TYR A 33 -6.87 -1.03 -1.57
CA TYR A 33 -7.45 -1.71 -0.41
C TYR A 33 -8.79 -2.37 -0.75
N ASP A 34 -9.65 -1.71 -1.53
CA ASP A 34 -10.90 -2.32 -1.99
C ASP A 34 -10.65 -3.50 -2.93
N ALA A 35 -9.65 -3.41 -3.81
CA ALA A 35 -9.20 -4.55 -4.62
C ALA A 35 -8.70 -5.71 -3.74
N LEU A 36 -7.95 -5.43 -2.67
CA LEU A 36 -7.53 -6.47 -1.72
C LEU A 36 -8.71 -7.14 -1.02
N LYS A 37 -9.73 -6.38 -0.59
CA LYS A 37 -10.96 -6.96 -0.01
C LYS A 37 -11.69 -7.84 -1.02
N TRP A 38 -11.79 -7.39 -2.27
CA TRP A 38 -12.40 -8.16 -3.33
C TRP A 38 -11.65 -9.46 -3.59
N VAL A 39 -10.31 -9.47 -3.61
CA VAL A 39 -9.54 -10.72 -3.67
C VAL A 39 -9.82 -11.59 -2.44
N ALA A 40 -9.81 -11.00 -1.23
CA ALA A 40 -10.04 -11.73 0.02
C ALA A 40 -11.43 -12.38 0.11
N SER A 41 -12.43 -11.87 -0.63
CA SER A 41 -13.76 -12.49 -0.70
C SER A 41 -13.79 -13.85 -1.40
N HIS A 42 -12.67 -14.30 -1.98
CA HIS A 42 -12.52 -15.61 -2.60
C HIS A 42 -11.84 -16.63 -1.66
N SER A 43 -11.52 -16.24 -0.43
CA SER A 43 -10.70 -17.04 0.49
C SER A 43 -11.35 -18.35 0.96
N ASP A 44 -12.67 -18.48 0.81
CA ASP A 44 -13.44 -19.69 1.09
C ASP A 44 -13.87 -20.44 -0.20
N GLY A 45 -13.38 -20.00 -1.36
CA GLY A 45 -13.76 -20.54 -2.68
C GLY A 45 -15.15 -20.13 -3.16
N GLY A 46 -15.84 -19.22 -2.44
CA GLY A 46 -17.20 -18.76 -2.77
C GLY A 46 -17.26 -17.38 -3.42
N GLY A 47 -16.13 -16.84 -3.87
CA GLY A 47 -16.06 -15.49 -4.39
C GLY A 47 -16.65 -15.33 -5.81
N PRO A 48 -16.83 -14.08 -6.29
CA PRO A 48 -17.44 -13.80 -7.59
C PRO A 48 -16.60 -14.21 -8.82
N GLU A 49 -15.29 -14.42 -8.68
CA GLU A 49 -14.37 -14.80 -9.76
C GLU A 49 -13.96 -16.27 -9.65
N GLN A 50 -14.45 -17.09 -10.58
CA GLN A 50 -14.26 -18.55 -10.57
C GLN A 50 -12.78 -18.92 -10.69
N TRP A 51 -12.01 -18.21 -11.50
CA TRP A 51 -10.59 -18.51 -11.67
C TRP A 51 -9.82 -18.38 -10.35
N LEU A 52 -10.17 -17.40 -9.51
CA LEU A 52 -9.58 -17.26 -8.18
C LEU A 52 -10.04 -18.36 -7.23
N ASN A 53 -11.33 -18.73 -7.27
CA ASN A 53 -11.84 -19.82 -6.44
C ASN A 53 -11.13 -21.16 -6.74
N ASP A 54 -10.83 -21.42 -8.00
CA ASP A 54 -10.25 -22.70 -8.45
C ASP A 54 -8.71 -22.76 -8.28
N HIS A 55 -8.03 -21.62 -8.25
CA HIS A 55 -6.57 -21.56 -8.37
C HIS A 55 -5.83 -20.75 -7.29
N ALA A 56 -6.51 -19.87 -6.55
CA ALA A 56 -5.84 -19.03 -5.56
C ALA A 56 -5.49 -19.82 -4.29
N ASP A 57 -4.23 -19.75 -3.87
CA ASP A 57 -3.81 -20.22 -2.55
C ASP A 57 -3.86 -19.06 -1.54
N CYS A 58 -4.99 -18.92 -0.86
CA CYS A 58 -5.17 -17.88 0.15
C CYS A 58 -4.40 -18.12 1.45
N SER A 59 -3.68 -19.25 1.60
CA SER A 59 -2.74 -19.46 2.71
C SER A 59 -1.48 -18.59 2.57
N SER A 60 -1.17 -18.16 1.34
CA SER A 60 0.05 -17.43 1.00
C SER A 60 -0.25 -16.25 0.07
N VAL A 61 -0.59 -15.10 0.66
CA VAL A 61 -0.87 -13.85 -0.07
C VAL A 61 0.34 -12.91 -0.05
N PHE A 62 0.69 -12.36 -1.20
CA PHE A 62 1.77 -11.38 -1.35
C PHE A 62 1.24 -10.07 -1.93
N LEU A 63 1.65 -8.95 -1.33
CA LEU A 63 1.43 -7.62 -1.90
C LEU A 63 2.71 -7.15 -2.59
N VAL A 64 2.62 -6.73 -3.85
CA VAL A 64 3.77 -6.39 -4.68
C VAL A 64 3.51 -5.09 -5.45
N GLY A 65 4.50 -4.21 -5.49
CA GLY A 65 4.43 -2.95 -6.20
C GLY A 65 5.82 -2.41 -6.53
N ASN A 66 5.92 -1.60 -7.59
CA ASN A 66 7.14 -0.93 -8.01
C ASN A 66 6.92 0.59 -8.03
N SER A 67 7.98 1.37 -7.83
CA SER A 67 7.90 2.84 -7.81
C SER A 67 6.79 3.34 -6.86
N ALA A 68 5.87 4.19 -7.30
CA ALA A 68 4.70 4.64 -6.53
C ALA A 68 3.83 3.48 -6.01
N GLY A 69 3.76 2.36 -6.75
CA GLY A 69 3.04 1.16 -6.32
C GLY A 69 3.63 0.50 -5.06
N ALA A 70 4.95 0.62 -4.83
CA ALA A 70 5.57 0.10 -3.62
C ALA A 70 5.12 0.89 -2.37
N ASN A 71 4.90 2.20 -2.51
CA ASN A 71 4.34 3.03 -1.44
C ASN A 71 2.88 2.63 -1.16
N ILE A 72 2.07 2.42 -2.20
CA ILE A 72 0.68 1.93 -2.05
C ILE A 72 0.65 0.58 -1.31
N VAL A 73 1.53 -0.36 -1.67
CA VAL A 73 1.64 -1.66 -1.00
C VAL A 73 1.99 -1.51 0.47
N HIS A 74 2.95 -0.65 0.81
CA HIS A 74 3.28 -0.36 2.20
C HIS A 74 2.04 0.12 2.97
N ARG A 75 1.31 1.09 2.40
CA ARG A 75 0.11 1.68 3.01
C ARG A 75 -1.00 0.64 3.22
N VAL A 76 -1.28 -0.18 2.20
CA VAL A 76 -2.28 -1.27 2.28
C VAL A 76 -1.88 -2.33 3.32
N ALA A 77 -0.59 -2.56 3.51
CA ALA A 77 -0.08 -3.55 4.47
C ALA A 77 -0.17 -3.10 5.93
N ILE A 78 -0.34 -1.82 6.24
CA ILE A 78 -0.43 -1.32 7.62
C ILE A 78 -1.73 -1.80 8.29
N ARG A 79 -1.60 -2.50 9.42
CA ARG A 79 -2.71 -3.11 10.19
C ARG A 79 -3.42 -2.10 11.09
N LYS A 80 -3.80 -0.93 10.58
CA LYS A 80 -4.70 -0.01 11.31
C LYS A 80 -6.14 -0.24 10.90
N ARG A 81 -7.02 -0.46 11.90
CA ARG A 81 -8.46 -0.76 11.73
C ARG A 81 -9.31 0.40 11.19
N PHE A 82 -8.72 1.55 10.87
CA PHE A 82 -9.45 2.75 10.50
C PHE A 82 -8.67 3.52 9.44
N TRP A 83 -8.80 3.12 8.17
CA TRP A 83 -8.53 4.00 7.03
C TRP A 83 -9.70 4.97 6.84
N LYS A 84 -10.20 5.57 7.93
CA LYS A 84 -11.24 6.58 7.82
C LYS A 84 -10.62 7.68 6.96
N LEU A 85 -11.31 7.97 5.87
CA LEU A 85 -10.95 8.90 4.80
C LEU A 85 -10.73 10.29 5.37
N ASP A 86 -9.58 10.52 5.98
CA ASP A 86 -9.08 11.85 6.24
C ASP A 86 -7.83 11.97 5.40
N CYS A 87 -8.04 12.42 4.16
CA CYS A 87 -7.05 13.26 3.56
C CYS A 87 -7.32 14.69 4.04
N PRO A 88 -6.69 15.16 5.13
CA PRO A 88 -6.54 16.59 5.23
C PRO A 88 -5.53 16.95 4.15
N THR A 89 -5.91 17.84 3.23
CA THR A 89 -5.00 18.82 2.61
C THR A 89 -3.56 18.72 3.13
N SER A 90 -2.71 17.91 2.48
CA SER A 90 -1.32 17.76 2.93
C SER A 90 -0.62 19.11 2.81
N THR A 91 -0.32 19.73 3.94
CA THR A 91 0.49 20.94 4.06
C THR A 91 1.98 20.64 4.23
N GLU A 92 2.39 19.36 4.40
CA GLU A 92 3.72 18.98 4.90
C GLU A 92 4.75 18.58 3.82
N GLY A 93 4.41 18.71 2.53
CA GLY A 93 5.39 18.55 1.45
C GLY A 93 5.95 17.12 1.35
N LEU A 94 7.27 16.97 1.21
CA LEU A 94 7.93 15.67 0.97
C LEU A 94 8.00 14.76 2.21
N ASP A 95 7.75 15.30 3.39
CA ASP A 95 7.77 14.56 4.66
C ASP A 95 6.38 14.06 5.07
N ASP A 96 5.36 14.33 4.24
CA ASP A 96 4.04 13.72 4.39
C ASP A 96 4.18 12.20 4.53
N PRO A 97 3.67 11.59 5.61
CA PRO A 97 3.68 10.15 5.81
C PRO A 97 3.20 9.38 4.57
N TYR A 98 2.18 9.86 3.85
CA TYR A 98 1.70 9.25 2.62
C TYR A 98 2.79 9.11 1.55
N LEU A 99 3.64 10.11 1.40
CA LEU A 99 4.72 10.10 0.42
C LEU A 99 6.00 9.46 0.95
N ASN A 100 6.22 9.59 2.25
CA ASN A 100 7.44 9.16 2.91
C ASN A 100 7.12 8.22 4.08
N PRO A 101 7.22 6.90 3.85
CA PRO A 101 6.99 5.90 4.89
C PRO A 101 7.88 6.08 6.13
N ALA A 102 8.99 6.81 6.02
CA ALA A 102 9.85 7.14 7.15
C ALA A 102 9.17 7.95 8.25
N PHE A 103 8.14 8.72 7.88
CA PHE A 103 7.36 9.52 8.81
C PHE A 103 6.02 8.87 9.15
N ASP A 104 5.82 7.61 8.76
CA ASP A 104 4.63 6.87 9.15
C ASP A 104 4.70 6.48 10.64
N PRO A 105 3.80 7.00 11.50
CA PRO A 105 3.80 6.63 12.92
C PRO A 105 3.46 5.15 13.16
N ASP A 106 2.90 4.46 12.16
CA ASP A 106 2.53 3.05 12.24
C ASP A 106 3.51 2.14 11.49
N MET A 107 4.71 2.60 11.14
CA MET A 107 5.72 1.80 10.42
C MET A 107 5.97 0.41 11.03
N ALA A 108 5.86 0.29 12.36
CA ALA A 108 6.03 -0.97 13.08
C ALA A 108 4.83 -1.94 12.99
N ARG A 109 3.71 -1.51 12.41
CA ARG A 109 2.41 -2.21 12.44
C ARG A 109 2.03 -2.82 11.11
N LEU A 110 3.00 -3.25 10.31
CA LEU A 110 2.71 -4.03 9.11
C LEU A 110 1.99 -5.32 9.49
N GLY A 111 0.89 -5.62 8.79
CA GLY A 111 0.11 -6.84 8.96
C GLY A 111 0.75 -8.09 8.36
N CYS A 112 1.88 -7.94 7.66
CA CYS A 112 2.67 -9.05 7.12
C CYS A 112 3.85 -9.41 8.03
N SER A 113 4.33 -10.65 7.90
CA SER A 113 5.49 -11.17 8.66
C SER A 113 6.81 -11.09 7.88
N LYS A 114 6.76 -10.76 6.58
CA LYS A 114 7.91 -10.72 5.68
C LYS A 114 7.80 -9.53 4.73
N VAL A 115 8.92 -8.87 4.48
CA VAL A 115 9.09 -7.80 3.49
C VAL A 115 10.32 -8.08 2.63
N LEU A 116 10.16 -7.94 1.32
CA LEU A 116 11.25 -8.06 0.34
C LEU A 116 11.42 -6.73 -0.39
N GLY A 117 12.54 -6.05 -0.18
CA GLY A 117 12.91 -4.82 -0.87
C GLY A 117 13.80 -5.10 -2.09
N MET A 118 13.37 -4.72 -3.28
CA MET A 118 14.17 -4.85 -4.51
C MET A 118 14.53 -3.46 -5.02
N LEU A 119 15.82 -3.15 -5.08
CA LEU A 119 16.33 -1.82 -5.39
C LEU A 119 17.23 -1.89 -6.63
N ALA A 120 16.99 -1.02 -7.60
CA ALA A 120 17.86 -0.90 -8.76
C ALA A 120 19.07 -0.01 -8.43
N GLY A 121 20.28 -0.48 -8.73
CA GLY A 121 21.53 0.20 -8.34
C GLY A 121 21.75 1.55 -9.00
N LYS A 122 21.15 1.81 -10.16
CA LYS A 122 21.24 3.09 -10.88
C LYS A 122 20.01 3.99 -10.71
N ASP A 123 19.06 3.58 -9.85
CA ASP A 123 17.85 4.34 -9.60
C ASP A 123 18.14 5.54 -8.68
N LEU A 124 17.61 6.71 -9.01
CA LEU A 124 17.68 7.91 -8.18
C LEU A 124 16.99 7.72 -6.82
N LEU A 125 16.02 6.81 -6.74
CA LEU A 125 15.30 6.46 -5.51
C LEU A 125 15.98 5.35 -4.71
N ARG A 126 17.13 4.82 -5.15
CA ARG A 126 17.85 3.72 -4.49
C ARG A 126 18.09 4.01 -3.01
N GLU A 127 18.61 5.19 -2.69
CA GLU A 127 18.93 5.55 -1.30
C GLU A 127 17.66 5.70 -0.46
N ARG A 128 16.55 6.19 -1.03
CA ARG A 128 15.26 6.21 -0.33
C ARG A 128 14.76 4.80 -0.02
N GLY A 129 14.87 3.88 -0.97
CA GLY A 129 14.48 2.49 -0.76
C GLY A 129 15.35 1.76 0.26
N LYS A 130 16.66 2.04 0.31
CA LYS A 130 17.55 1.55 1.37
C LYS A 130 17.14 2.10 2.73
N TYR A 131 16.93 3.41 2.80
CA TYR A 131 16.53 4.10 4.03
C TYR A 131 15.23 3.53 4.60
N TYR A 132 14.22 3.28 3.75
CA TYR A 132 13.01 2.56 4.16
C TYR A 132 13.30 1.20 4.79
N CYS A 133 14.20 0.42 4.18
CA CYS A 133 14.56 -0.90 4.71
C CYS A 133 15.28 -0.80 6.06
N GLU A 134 16.15 0.20 6.24
CA GLU A 134 16.86 0.45 7.49
C GLU A 134 15.91 0.88 8.60
N LEU A 135 14.99 1.80 8.31
CA LEU A 135 13.97 2.23 9.26
C LEU A 135 13.06 1.08 9.69
N LEU A 136 12.63 0.24 8.76
CA LEU A 136 11.79 -0.91 9.11
C LEU A 136 12.55 -1.90 10.01
N LYS A 137 13.86 -2.08 9.80
CA LYS A 137 14.73 -2.87 10.71
C LYS A 137 14.91 -2.23 12.07
N ALA A 138 14.98 -0.89 12.13
CA ALA A 138 15.15 -0.14 13.37
C ALA A 138 13.84 0.07 14.14
N SER A 139 12.70 -0.17 13.50
CA SER A 139 11.37 -0.11 14.11
C SER A 139 11.12 -1.30 15.04
N GLU A 140 10.01 -1.24 15.77
CA GLU A 140 9.53 -2.37 16.60
C GLU A 140 8.81 -3.46 15.79
N TRP A 141 8.88 -3.44 14.45
CA TRP A 141 8.25 -4.48 13.64
C TRP A 141 8.96 -5.83 13.81
N GLU A 142 8.25 -6.82 14.32
CA GLU A 142 8.79 -8.15 14.63
C GLU A 142 8.94 -9.08 13.41
N GLY A 143 8.74 -8.56 12.20
CA GLY A 143 8.85 -9.33 10.97
C GLY A 143 10.28 -9.51 10.44
N LYS A 144 10.39 -10.21 9.31
CA LYS A 144 11.67 -10.41 8.61
C LYS A 144 11.73 -9.55 7.36
N ILE A 145 12.79 -8.75 7.24
CA ILE A 145 13.08 -7.98 6.02
C ILE A 145 14.35 -8.45 5.34
N CYS A 146 14.27 -8.61 4.02
CA CYS A 146 15.41 -8.80 3.14
C CYS A 146 15.41 -7.71 2.07
N SER A 147 16.58 -7.18 1.72
CA SER A 147 16.71 -6.22 0.63
C SER A 147 17.85 -6.59 -0.33
N PHE A 148 17.61 -6.39 -1.63
CA PHE A 148 18.56 -6.66 -2.70
C PHE A 148 18.80 -5.40 -3.52
N ILE A 149 20.05 -5.20 -3.91
CA ILE A 149 20.45 -4.13 -4.83
C ILE A 149 21.14 -4.77 -6.02
N ASN A 150 20.62 -4.52 -7.22
CA ASN A 150 21.27 -4.97 -8.46
C ASN A 150 22.26 -3.90 -8.96
N ASN A 151 23.49 -4.27 -9.30
CA ASN A 151 24.55 -3.34 -9.75
C ASN A 151 24.57 -3.13 -11.26
#